data_AF-A0A2V8PCW3-F1
#
_entry.id   AF-A0A2V8PCW3-F1
#
_cell.length_a   1.000
_cell.length_b   1.000
_cell.length_c   1.000
_cell.angle_alpha   90.00
_cell.angle_beta   90.00
_cell.angle_gamma   90.00
#
_symmetry.space_group_name_H-M   'P 1'
#
loop_
_entity.id
_entity.type
_entity.pdbx_description
1 polymer ?
#
loop_
_entity_poly.entity_id
_entity_poly.type
_entity_poly.pdbx_seq_one_letter_code
_entity_poly.pdbx_strand_id
1 'polypeptide(L)'
;MSKRLRIGVIFGGRSGEHEVSVRSARSVIEAIDKSKYEVVPIAITKEGNWLAPAAAAELLPEGRDACSLPARAADRKKMSR
;
A
#
# COMPACT_ATOMS: atom_id res chain seq x y z
N MET A 1 25.68 17.84 -3.39
CA MET A 1 24.64 17.26 -2.52
C MET A 1 23.41 16.97 -3.36
N SER A 2 23.25 15.74 -3.84
CA SER A 2 22.05 15.37 -4.60
C SER A 2 20.87 15.30 -3.64
N LYS A 3 20.01 16.30 -3.67
CA LYS A 3 18.79 16.36 -2.84
C LYS A 3 17.92 15.17 -3.23
N ARG A 4 17.59 14.30 -2.26
CA ARG A 4 16.63 13.21 -2.49
C ARG A 4 15.30 13.81 -2.90
N LEU A 5 14.65 13.18 -3.89
CA LEU A 5 13.34 13.62 -4.35
C LEU A 5 12.29 13.24 -3.31
N ARG A 6 11.48 14.23 -2.92
CA ARG A 6 10.36 14.03 -1.99
C ARG A 6 9.14 13.56 -2.75
N ILE A 7 8.59 12.42 -2.35
CA ILE A 7 7.42 11.81 -2.98
C ILE A 7 6.30 11.75 -1.94
N GLY A 8 5.23 12.48 -2.21
CA GLY A 8 3.98 12.41 -1.44
C GLY A 8 3.14 11.22 -1.88
N VAL A 9 2.81 10.32 -0.95
CA VAL A 9 1.90 9.20 -1.21
C VAL A 9 0.57 9.51 -0.53
N ILE A 10 -0.45 9.85 -1.32
CA ILE A 10 -1.78 10.18 -0.83
C ILE A 10 -2.69 8.94 -0.93
N PHE A 11 -3.39 8.59 0.15
CA PHE A 11 -4.22 7.39 0.20
C PHE A 11 -5.43 7.48 1.14
N GLY A 12 -6.32 6.49 1.06
CA GLY A 12 -7.57 6.43 1.82
C GLY A 12 -8.72 7.09 1.07
N GLY A 13 -9.41 8.01 1.73
CA GLY A 13 -10.55 8.76 1.20
C GLY A 13 -11.90 8.25 1.69
N ARG A 14 -12.94 9.02 1.38
CA ARG A 14 -14.35 8.71 1.67
C ARG A 14 -14.94 7.80 0.59
N SER A 15 -14.51 6.54 0.59
CA SER A 15 -14.97 5.50 -0.33
C SER A 15 -15.06 4.13 0.37
N GLY A 16 -15.86 3.22 -0.16
CA GLY A 16 -15.84 1.80 0.23
C GLY A 16 -14.49 1.12 -0.06
N GLU A 17 -13.67 1.72 -0.92
CA GLU A 17 -12.32 1.26 -1.27
C GLU A 17 -11.22 1.81 -0.35
N HIS A 18 -11.57 2.49 0.75
CA HIS A 18 -10.62 3.09 1.69
C HIS A 18 -9.54 2.09 2.13
N GLU A 19 -9.94 0.89 2.56
CA GLU A 19 -9.02 -0.17 3.00
C GLU A 19 -8.09 -0.66 1.89
N VAL A 20 -8.59 -0.67 0.65
CA VAL A 20 -7.81 -1.07 -0.53
C VAL A 20 -6.75 -0.01 -0.81
N SER A 21 -7.12 1.27 -0.79
CA SER A 21 -6.20 2.40 -0.97
C SER A 21 -5.08 2.41 0.07
N VAL A 22 -5.41 2.17 1.36
CA VAL A 22 -4.44 2.08 2.45
C VAL A 22 -3.42 0.95 2.22
N ARG A 23 -3.89 -0.25 1.82
CA ARG A 23 -3.02 -1.39 1.51
C ARG A 23 -2.14 -1.15 0.28
N SER A 24 -2.70 -0.55 -0.78
CA SER A 24 -1.94 -0.19 -1.98
C SER A 24 -0.83 0.82 -1.69
N ALA A 25 -1.13 1.85 -0.90
CA ALA A 25 -0.14 2.85 -0.52
C ALA A 25 1.01 2.24 0.27
N ARG A 26 0.70 1.33 1.19
CA ARG A 26 1.73 0.56 1.90
C ARG A 26 2.67 -0.17 0.93
N SER A 27 2.14 -0.93 -0.01
CA SER A 27 2.96 -1.68 -0.97
C SER A 27 3.88 -0.76 -1.77
N VAL A 28 3.42 0.44 -2.14
CA VAL A 28 4.24 1.46 -2.82
C VAL A 28 5.35 1.98 -1.90
N ILE A 29 5.04 2.30 -0.64
CA ILE A 29 6.00 2.82 0.34
C ILE A 29 7.06 1.76 0.70
N GLU A 30 6.71 0.47 0.67
CA GLU A 30 7.65 -0.63 0.90
C GLU A 30 8.54 -0.91 -0.32
N ALA A 31 7.99 -0.81 -1.53
CA ALA A 31 8.72 -1.10 -2.76
C ALA A 31 9.65 0.03 -3.22
N ILE A 32 9.44 1.26 -2.74
CA ILE A 32 10.20 2.42 -3.20
C ILE A 32 11.62 2.46 -2.60
N ASP A 33 12.58 2.87 -3.42
CA ASP A 33 13.99 2.99 -3.04
C ASP A 33 14.22 4.20 -2.11
N LYS A 34 14.24 3.93 -0.79
CA LYS A 34 14.47 4.92 0.27
C LYS A 34 15.87 5.55 0.24
N SER A 35 16.81 5.01 -0.55
CA SER A 35 18.12 5.61 -0.75
C SER A 35 18.08 6.81 -1.72
N LYS A 36 17.10 6.82 -2.64
CA LYS A 36 16.88 7.86 -3.65
C LYS A 36 15.74 8.81 -3.31
N TYR A 37 14.72 8.30 -2.63
CA TYR A 37 13.48 9.03 -2.38
C TYR A 37 13.20 9.21 -0.89
N GLU A 38 12.64 10.38 -0.55
CA GLU A 38 12.08 10.67 0.76
C GLU A 38 10.55 10.58 0.64
N VAL A 39 9.95 9.62 1.31
CA VAL A 39 8.53 9.33 1.18
C VAL A 39 7.74 10.05 2.27
N VAL A 40 6.71 10.77 1.87
CA VAL A 40 5.81 11.51 2.76
C VAL A 40 4.40 10.93 2.62
N PRO A 41 3.95 10.07 3.55
CA PRO A 41 2.58 9.57 3.52
C PRO A 41 1.59 10.68 3.86
N ILE A 42 0.43 10.69 3.21
CA ILE A 42 -0.68 11.61 3.48
C ILE A 42 -1.95 10.78 3.40
N ALA A 43 -2.69 10.71 4.50
CA ALA A 43 -3.92 9.92 4.54
C ALA A 43 -5.14 10.83 4.52
N ILE A 44 -6.21 10.36 3.89
CA ILE A 44 -7.54 10.95 3.96
C ILE A 44 -8.43 9.95 4.68
N THR A 45 -9.08 10.35 5.77
CA THR A 45 -9.95 9.46 6.54
C THR A 45 -11.25 9.14 5.80
N LYS A 46 -12.03 8.19 6.33
CA LYS A 46 -13.36 7.87 5.78
C LYS A 46 -14.33 9.04 5.90
N GLU A 47 -14.07 9.96 6.82
CA GLU A 47 -14.83 11.19 7.02
C GLU A 47 -14.37 12.31 6.07
N GLY A 48 -13.27 12.10 5.33
CA GLY A 48 -12.69 13.08 4.41
C GLY A 48 -11.67 14.02 5.05
N ASN A 49 -11.24 13.75 6.29
CA ASN A 49 -10.24 14.56 6.98
C ASN A 49 -8.84 14.24 6.47
N TRP A 50 -8.03 15.27 6.27
CA TRP A 50 -6.63 15.12 5.87
C TRP A 50 -5.75 14.95 7.09
N LEU A 51 -4.88 13.95 7.07
CA LEU A 51 -3.96 13.64 8.15
C LEU A 51 -2.54 14.01 7.78
N ALA A 52 -1.84 14.58 8.75
CA ALA A 52 -0.41 14.87 8.64
C ALA A 52 0.40 13.57 8.52
N PRO A 53 1.63 13.63 7.98
CA PRO A 53 2.42 12.42 7.71
C PRO A 53 2.67 11.51 8.91
N ALA A 54 2.81 12.07 10.11
CA ALA A 54 2.96 11.29 11.33
C ALA A 54 1.71 10.44 11.61
N ALA A 55 0.52 11.04 11.56
CA ALA A 55 -0.75 10.34 11.76
C ALA A 55 -1.11 9.42 10.58
N ALA A 56 -0.73 9.79 9.36
CA ALA A 56 -0.92 8.96 8.18
C ALA A 56 -0.09 7.67 8.25
N ALA A 57 1.12 7.72 8.81
CA ALA A 57 1.96 6.54 8.98
C ALA A 57 1.34 5.49 9.92
N GLU A 58 0.59 5.92 10.95
CA GLU A 58 -0.09 5.03 11.89
C GLU A 58 -1.27 4.26 11.26
N LEU A 59 -1.83 4.77 10.15
CA LEU A 59 -2.91 4.10 9.42
C LEU A 59 -2.41 3.01 8.48
N LEU A 60 -1.10 2.96 8.20
CA LEU A 60 -0.54 1.90 7.38
C LEU A 60 -0.55 0.61 8.23
N PRO A 61 -1.23 -0.46 7.81
CA PRO A 61 -1.28 -1.70 8.58
C PRO A 61 0.14 -2.22 8.81
N GLU A 62 0.42 -2.86 9.95
CA GLU A 62 1.67 -3.57 10.19
C GLU A 62 1.73 -4.88 9.40
N GLY A 63 2.93 -5.37 9.10
CA GLY A 63 3.16 -6.51 8.21
C GLY A 63 2.56 -7.81 8.67
N ARG A 64 1.32 -8.07 8.29
CA ARG A 64 0.82 -9.41 7.96
C ARG A 64 -0.13 -9.35 6.77
N ASP A 65 0.15 -10.26 5.85
CA ASP A 65 -0.69 -10.72 4.75
C ASP A 65 -0.74 -9.83 3.50
N ALA A 66 0.41 -9.73 2.84
CA ALA A 66 0.42 -9.84 1.39
C ALA A 66 -0.22 -11.19 1.01
N CYS A 67 -1.54 -11.19 0.83
CA CYS A 67 -2.27 -12.18 0.07
C CYS A 67 -1.79 -13.63 0.27
N SER A 68 -2.29 -14.33 1.30
CA SER A 68 -2.46 -15.77 1.16
C SER A 68 -3.56 -16.02 0.11
N LEU A 69 -3.23 -15.78 -1.17
CA LEU A 69 -4.00 -16.38 -2.25
C LEU A 69 -3.86 -17.89 -2.06
N PRO A 70 -4.95 -18.67 -1.95
CA PRO A 70 -4.79 -20.10 -2.10
C PRO A 70 -4.13 -20.28 -3.47
N ALA A 71 -2.94 -20.91 -3.50
CA ALA A 71 -2.32 -21.33 -4.73
C ALA A 71 -3.37 -22.13 -5.48
N ARG A 72 -3.98 -21.52 -6.50
CA ARG A 72 -5.03 -22.15 -7.28
C ARG A 72 -4.36 -23.38 -7.88
N ALA A 73 -4.75 -24.54 -7.37
CA ALA A 73 -4.19 -25.83 -7.73
C ALA A 73 -4.14 -25.90 -9.26
N ALA A 74 -2.92 -26.06 -9.79
CA ALA A 74 -2.72 -26.41 -11.18
C ALA A 74 -3.26 -27.84 -11.35
N ASP A 75 -4.57 -27.94 -11.59
CA ASP A 75 -5.26 -29.17 -11.95
C ASP A 75 -4.86 -29.51 -13.39
N ARG A 76 -3.62 -30.01 -13.56
CA ARG A 76 -3.22 -30.74 -14.75
C ARG A 76 -3.75 -32.16 -14.63
N LYS A 77 -5.05 -32.33 -14.79
CA LYS A 77 -5.60 -33.65 -15.08
C LYS A 77 -5.18 -34.02 -16.50
N LYS A 78 -4.06 -34.75 -16.57
CA LYS A 78 -3.55 -35.44 -17.75
C LYS A 78 -4.70 -36.29 -18.32
N MET A 79 -5.33 -35.80 -19.38
CA MET A 79 -6.27 -36.54 -20.20
C MET A 79 -5.47 -37.66 -20.87
N SER A 80 -5.42 -38.82 -20.22
CA SER A 80 -4.94 -40.06 -20.81
C SER A 80 -6.17 -40.80 -21.34
N ARG A 81 -6.45 -40.61 -22.62
CA ARG A 81 -7.17 -41.56 -23.47
C ARG A 81 -6.51 -41.55 -24.83
#